data_AF-A0A0P1KRU2-F1
#
_entry.id   AF-A0A0P1KRU2-F1
#
_cell.length_a   1.000
_cell.length_b   1.000
_cell.length_c   1.000
_cell.angle_alpha   90.00
_cell.angle_beta   90.00
_cell.angle_gamma   90.00
#
_symmetry.space_group_name_H-M   'P 1'
#
loop_
_entity.id
_entity.type
_entity.pdbx_description
1 polymer ?
#
loop_
_entity_poly.entity_id
_entity_poly.type
_entity_poly.pdbx_seq_one_letter_code
_entity_poly.pdbx_strand_id
1 'polypeptide(L)'
;MSEEHKQQLIPQLKGKLWYCLEQLVKKELPSDISYSPKFINALVELCFTQLVDIGGDLEAFAKHAGRETIVVEDLMLRLRNSSDLQQLLQQKLEENTTAGAARRADR
;
A
#
# COMPACT_ATOMS: atom_id res chain seq x y z
N MET A 1 11.55 -6.98 18.47
CA MET A 1 10.20 -6.54 18.88
C MET A 1 9.60 -7.64 19.75
N SER A 2 9.16 -7.32 20.97
CA SER A 2 8.47 -8.32 21.80
C SER A 2 7.13 -8.71 21.18
N GLU A 3 6.68 -9.93 21.43
CA GLU A 3 5.37 -10.40 20.95
C GLU A 3 4.22 -9.57 21.52
N GLU A 4 4.37 -9.09 22.76
CA GLU A 4 3.42 -8.18 23.40
C GLU A 4 3.27 -6.86 22.62
N HIS A 5 4.37 -6.27 22.14
CA HIS A 5 4.30 -5.07 21.30
C HIS A 5 3.60 -5.33 19.97
N LYS A 6 3.79 -6.51 19.35
CA LYS A 6 3.08 -6.88 18.12
C LYS A 6 1.57 -7.01 18.36
N GLN A 7 1.18 -7.66 19.46
CA GLN A 7 -0.22 -7.85 19.84
C GLN A 7 -0.93 -6.50 20.07
N GLN A 8 -0.24 -5.50 20.58
CA GLN A 8 -0.79 -4.14 20.74
C GLN A 8 -0.78 -3.33 19.44
N LEU A 9 0.22 -3.53 18.59
CA LEU A 9 0.39 -2.74 17.36
C LEU A 9 -0.61 -3.12 16.26
N ILE A 10 -0.90 -4.41 16.09
CA ILE A 10 -1.79 -4.89 15.03
C ILE A 10 -3.20 -4.24 15.11
N PRO A 11 -3.89 -4.21 16.25
CA PRO A 11 -5.18 -3.53 16.38
C PRO A 11 -5.10 -2.04 16.05
N GLN A 12 -4.03 -1.35 16.46
CA GLN A 12 -3.84 0.08 16.18
C GLN A 12 -3.66 0.34 14.68
N LEU A 13 -2.87 -0.48 14.00
CA LEU A 13 -2.68 -0.40 12.55
C LEU A 13 -3.98 -0.69 11.80
N LYS A 14 -4.72 -1.73 12.21
CA LYS A 14 -6.03 -2.07 11.64
C LYS A 14 -7.05 -0.94 11.85
N GLY A 15 -7.06 -0.29 13.01
CA GLY A 15 -7.93 0.87 13.26
C GLY A 15 -7.62 2.05 12.35
N LYS A 16 -6.34 2.36 12.11
CA LYS A 16 -5.94 3.39 11.13
C LYS A 16 -6.30 3.00 9.70
N LEU A 17 -6.07 1.73 9.34
CA LEU A 17 -6.41 1.20 8.03
C LEU A 17 -7.92 1.27 7.78
N TRP A 18 -8.75 0.94 8.79
CA TRP A 18 -10.20 1.07 8.74
C TRP A 18 -10.62 2.49 8.35
N TYR A 19 -10.08 3.51 9.02
CA TYR A 19 -10.40 4.90 8.71
C TYR A 19 -10.03 5.27 7.27
N CYS A 20 -8.82 4.91 6.82
CA CYS A 20 -8.38 5.19 5.46
C CYS A 20 -9.26 4.49 4.41
N LEU A 21 -9.60 3.22 4.63
CA LEU A 21 -10.46 2.46 3.73
C LEU A 21 -11.88 2.98 3.71
N GLU A 22 -12.43 3.37 4.86
CA GLU A 22 -13.77 3.94 4.95
C GLU A 22 -13.87 5.22 4.10
N GLN A 23 -12.89 6.11 4.24
CA GLN A 23 -12.85 7.35 3.47
C GLN A 23 -12.66 7.09 1.96
N LEU A 24 -11.86 6.09 1.59
CA LEU A 24 -11.67 5.70 0.19
C LEU A 24 -12.96 5.13 -0.41
N VAL A 25 -13.63 4.22 0.29
CA VAL A 25 -14.90 3.63 -0.15
C VAL A 25 -15.99 4.70 -0.27
N LYS A 26 -16.12 5.61 0.70
CA LYS A 26 -17.07 6.74 0.63
C LYS A 26 -16.82 7.65 -0.58
N LYS A 27 -15.56 7.83 -0.99
CA LYS A 27 -15.20 8.67 -2.13
C LYS A 27 -15.55 8.03 -3.47
N GLU A 28 -15.36 6.72 -3.59
CA GLU A 28 -15.61 5.98 -4.82
C GLU A 28 -17.08 5.60 -5.01
N LEU A 29 -17.87 5.59 -3.93
CA LEU A 29 -19.30 5.28 -4.01
C LEU A 29 -20.15 6.51 -4.37
N PRO A 30 -21.15 6.33 -5.25
CA PRO A 30 -22.24 7.29 -5.43
C PRO A 30 -22.96 7.60 -4.12
N SER A 31 -23.54 8.80 -4.02
CA SER A 31 -24.23 9.29 -2.82
C SER A 31 -25.45 8.46 -2.40
N ASP A 32 -26.04 7.71 -3.32
CA ASP A 32 -27.21 6.84 -3.11
C ASP A 32 -26.85 5.39 -2.75
N ILE A 33 -25.55 5.03 -2.76
CA ILE A 33 -25.08 3.70 -2.39
C ILE A 33 -24.49 3.71 -0.98
N SER A 34 -24.94 2.77 -0.15
CA SER A 34 -24.39 2.54 1.19
C SER A 34 -23.72 1.17 1.27
N TYR A 35 -22.83 1.01 2.24
CA TYR A 35 -22.15 -0.25 2.53
C TYR A 35 -22.33 -0.63 3.99
N SER A 36 -22.28 -1.94 4.28
CA SER A 36 -22.46 -2.43 5.65
C SER A 36 -21.19 -2.28 6.48
N PRO A 37 -21.30 -2.17 7.83
CA PRO A 37 -20.14 -2.25 8.72
C PRO A 37 -19.35 -3.55 8.57
N LYS A 38 -20.04 -4.65 8.24
CA LYS A 38 -19.39 -5.96 8.00
C LYS A 38 -18.50 -5.94 6.76
N PHE A 39 -18.94 -5.25 5.71
CA PHE A 39 -18.16 -5.09 4.47
C PHE A 39 -16.84 -4.37 4.75
N ILE A 40 -16.86 -3.23 5.44
CA ILE A 40 -15.64 -2.48 5.70
C ILE A 40 -14.69 -3.24 6.64
N ASN A 41 -15.21 -3.97 7.63
CA ASN A 41 -14.39 -4.81 8.50
C ASN A 41 -13.72 -5.96 7.74
N ALA A 42 -14.45 -6.61 6.83
CA ALA A 42 -13.87 -7.65 5.97
C ALA A 42 -12.80 -7.08 5.02
N LEU A 43 -13.03 -5.87 4.49
CA LEU A 43 -12.06 -5.19 3.63
C LEU A 43 -10.77 -4.84 4.39
N VAL A 44 -10.88 -4.41 5.66
CA VAL A 44 -9.70 -4.17 6.53
C VAL A 44 -8.87 -5.44 6.70
N GLU A 45 -9.52 -6.56 7.01
CA GLU A 45 -8.82 -7.84 7.15
C GLU A 45 -8.13 -8.26 5.85
N LEU A 46 -8.83 -8.18 4.72
CA LEU A 46 -8.29 -8.49 3.41
C LEU A 46 -7.08 -7.63 3.06
N CYS A 47 -7.22 -6.30 3.18
CA CYS A 47 -6.14 -5.37 2.88
C CYS A 47 -4.96 -5.52 3.84
N PHE A 48 -5.21 -5.79 5.13
CA PHE A 48 -4.14 -6.01 6.09
C PHE A 48 -3.33 -7.27 5.73
N THR A 49 -3.99 -8.39 5.42
CA THR A 49 -3.31 -9.61 4.94
C THR A 49 -2.49 -9.32 3.69
N GLN A 50 -3.07 -8.63 2.70
CA GLN A 50 -2.37 -8.29 1.47
C GLN A 50 -1.13 -7.41 1.72
N LEU A 51 -1.20 -6.46 2.67
CA LEU A 51 -0.07 -5.60 3.02
C LEU A 51 1.07 -6.39 3.68
N VAL A 52 0.74 -7.39 4.51
CA VAL A 52 1.74 -8.30 5.09
C VAL A 52 2.44 -9.10 4.00
N ASP A 53 1.67 -9.66 3.05
CA ASP A 53 2.21 -10.45 1.94
C ASP A 53 3.10 -9.59 1.02
N ILE A 54 2.64 -8.39 0.64
CA ILE A 54 3.43 -7.44 -0.14
C ILE A 54 4.72 -7.09 0.59
N GLY A 55 4.67 -6.79 1.89
CA GLY A 55 5.85 -6.47 2.68
C GLY A 55 6.88 -7.61 2.67
N GLY A 56 6.42 -8.85 2.84
CA GLY A 56 7.27 -10.04 2.79
C GLY A 56 7.92 -10.25 1.42
N ASP A 57 7.17 -10.09 0.33
CA ASP A 57 7.69 -10.19 -1.03
C ASP A 57 8.76 -9.13 -1.31
N LEU A 58 8.50 -7.86 -0.95
CA LEU A 58 9.43 -6.75 -1.15
C LEU A 58 10.74 -6.96 -0.38
N GLU A 59 10.65 -7.42 0.87
CA GLU A 59 11.84 -7.75 1.66
C GLU A 59 12.64 -8.90 1.03
N ALA A 60 11.96 -9.94 0.56
CA ALA A 60 12.59 -11.09 -0.09
C ALA A 60 13.29 -10.70 -1.39
N PHE A 61 12.69 -9.83 -2.21
CA PHE A 61 13.30 -9.34 -3.45
C PHE A 61 14.54 -8.47 -3.19
N ALA A 62 14.48 -7.58 -2.21
CA ALA A 62 15.63 -6.77 -1.82
C ALA A 62 16.80 -7.68 -1.35
N LYS A 63 16.52 -8.65 -0.48
CA LYS A 63 17.50 -9.63 0.00
C LYS A 63 18.08 -10.48 -1.13
N HIS A 64 17.25 -10.93 -2.09
CA HIS A 64 17.71 -11.71 -3.23
C HIS A 64 18.73 -10.93 -4.09
N ALA A 65 18.60 -9.61 -4.16
CA ALA A 65 19.53 -8.72 -4.85
C ALA A 65 20.72 -8.25 -3.97
N GLY A 66 20.90 -8.81 -2.77
CA GLY A 66 21.98 -8.43 -1.85
C GLY A 66 21.80 -7.06 -1.20
N ARG A 67 20.57 -6.53 -1.15
CA ARG A 67 20.24 -5.21 -0.58
C ARG A 67 19.45 -5.37 0.72
N GLU A 68 19.64 -4.41 1.62
CA GLU A 68 18.81 -4.24 2.83
C GLU A 68 17.75 -3.14 2.68
N THR A 69 17.85 -2.34 1.61
CA THR A 69 16.90 -1.26 1.29
C THR A 69 16.03 -1.69 0.12
N ILE A 70 14.71 -1.59 0.32
CA ILE A 70 13.69 -1.83 -0.71
C ILE A 70 13.72 -0.67 -1.73
N VAL A 71 13.70 -1.00 -3.01
CA VAL A 71 13.70 -0.05 -4.13
C VAL A 71 12.50 -0.28 -5.07
N VAL A 72 12.33 0.60 -6.05
CA VAL A 72 11.20 0.56 -6.99
C VAL A 72 11.16 -0.76 -7.76
N GLU A 73 12.32 -1.30 -8.13
CA GLU A 73 12.45 -2.56 -8.87
C GLU A 73 11.86 -3.75 -8.11
N ASP A 74 11.90 -3.74 -6.76
CA ASP A 74 11.28 -4.78 -5.94
C ASP A 74 9.75 -4.74 -6.08
N LEU A 75 9.16 -3.54 -6.10
CA LEU A 75 7.74 -3.36 -6.35
C LEU A 75 7.37 -3.74 -7.79
N MET A 76 8.20 -3.39 -8.78
CA MET A 76 7.97 -3.81 -10.16
C MET A 76 7.99 -5.32 -10.31
N LEU A 77 8.90 -6.02 -9.62
CA LEU A 77 8.95 -7.48 -9.62
C LEU A 77 7.71 -8.10 -8.96
N ARG A 78 7.16 -7.46 -7.93
CA ARG A 78 5.89 -7.87 -7.30
C ARG A 78 4.69 -7.75 -8.24
N LEU A 79 4.75 -6.82 -9.17
CA LEU A 79 3.67 -6.50 -10.11
C LEU A 79 3.77 -7.23 -11.45
N ARG A 80 4.78 -8.07 -11.66
CA ARG A 80 5.07 -8.74 -12.95
C ARG A 80 3.89 -9.50 -13.59
N ASN A 81 2.90 -9.93 -12.78
CA ASN A 81 1.73 -10.67 -13.24
C ASN A 81 0.53 -9.75 -13.58
N SER A 82 0.67 -8.43 -13.43
CA SER A 82 -0.36 -7.43 -13.73
C SER A 82 0.28 -6.28 -14.52
N SER A 83 0.35 -6.46 -15.83
CA SER A 83 0.92 -5.48 -16.76
C SER A 83 0.30 -4.10 -16.59
N ASP A 84 -1.02 -4.03 -16.45
CA ASP A 84 -1.77 -2.78 -16.40
C ASP A 84 -1.46 -2.01 -15.11
N LEU A 85 -1.40 -2.72 -13.97
CA LEU A 85 -1.04 -2.12 -12.69
C LEU A 85 0.43 -1.69 -12.66
N GLN A 86 1.30 -2.47 -13.27
CA GLN A 86 2.72 -2.13 -13.41
C GLN A 86 2.90 -0.84 -14.23
N GLN A 87 2.23 -0.74 -15.39
CA GLN A 87 2.26 0.45 -16.24
C GLN A 87 1.69 1.68 -15.52
N LEU A 88 0.54 1.54 -14.86
CA LEU A 88 -0.08 2.62 -14.10
C LEU A 88 0.86 3.17 -13.02
N LEU A 89 1.55 2.30 -12.28
CA LEU A 89 2.46 2.72 -11.22
C LEU A 89 3.77 3.29 -11.76
N GLN A 90 4.26 2.81 -12.91
CA GLN A 90 5.39 3.43 -13.62
C GLN A 90 5.08 4.87 -14.02
N GLN A 91 3.91 5.11 -14.63
CA GLN A 91 3.47 6.46 -14.98
C GLN A 91 3.42 7.38 -13.74
N LYS A 92 2.87 6.90 -12.62
CA LYS A 92 2.82 7.68 -11.37
C LYS A 92 4.20 8.00 -10.80
N LEU A 93 5.20 7.15 -11.01
CA LEU A 93 6.57 7.39 -10.57
C LEU A 93 7.25 8.48 -11.41
N GLU A 94 7.00 8.50 -12.72
CA GLU A 94 7.47 9.55 -13.63
C GLU A 94 6.86 10.92 -13.26
N GLU A 95 5.55 10.95 -12.98
CA GLU A 95 4.82 12.14 -12.51
C GLU A 95 5.40 12.67 -11.17
N ASN A 96 5.68 11.79 -10.22
CA ASN A 96 6.26 12.19 -8.93
C ASN A 96 7.70 12.71 -9.07
N THR A 97 8.48 12.14 -9.99
CA THR A 97 9.87 12.54 -10.23
C THR A 97 9.94 13.92 -10.87
N THR A 98 9.07 14.19 -11.84
CA THR A 98 8.94 15.50 -12.49
C THR A 98 8.41 16.56 -11.52
N ALA A 99 7.39 16.26 -10.71
CA ALA A 99 6.89 17.16 -9.67
C ALA A 99 7.94 17.45 -8.57
N GLY A 100 8.74 16.44 -8.19
CA GLY A 100 9.83 16.59 -7.22
C GLY A 100 10.98 17.46 -7.74
N ALA A 101 11.30 17.37 -9.03
CA ALA A 101 12.30 18.23 -9.67
C ALA A 101 11.82 19.70 -9.73
N ALA A 102 10.55 19.93 -10.07
CA ALA A 102 9.96 21.28 -10.09
C ALA A 102 10.00 21.95 -8.71
N ARG A 103 9.68 21.22 -7.62
CA ARG A 103 9.75 21.75 -6.24
C ARG A 103 11.17 22.05 -5.76
N ARG A 104 12.19 21.44 -6.35
CA ARG A 104 13.60 21.70 -6.02
C ARG A 104 14.18 22.87 -6.82
N ALA A 105 13.61 23.19 -7.98
CA ALA A 105 14.00 24.34 -8.79
C ALA A 105 13.41 25.66 -8.27
N ASP A 106 12.33 25.59 -7.47
CA ASP A 106 11.64 26.74 -6.85
C ASP A 106 12.16 27.06 -5.42
N ARG A 107 13.33 26.53 -5.04
CA ARG A 107 13.97 26.70 -3.73
C ARG A 107 15.38 27.25 -3.88
#